data_AF-A0A5C7B6Y7-F1
#
_entry.id   AF-A0A5C7B6Y7-F1
#
_cell.length_a   1.000
_cell.length_b   1.000
_cell.length_c   1.000
_cell.angle_alpha   90.00
_cell.angle_beta   90.00
_cell.angle_gamma   90.00
#
_symmetry.space_group_name_H-M   'P 1'
#
loop_
_entity.id
_entity.type
_entity.pdbx_description
1 polymer ?
#
loop_
_entity_poly.entity_id
_entity_poly.type
_entity_poly.pdbx_seq_one_letter_code
_entity_poly.pdbx_strand_id
1 'polypeptide(L)'
;MTIINCLIFSQPISGKYTQGNYTSIKNGIETDRAYFKRSYQSNPTKAINSASQYLYSKLLNDIVPHWYGTEWDFNGHTDIPNNGEIACGYFVSTTLKHFGFNLNRYKMAQQAGLIEARMLQPKSQLKIYRNQSFEALKQKVNSVYNNGVYFVGLDNHVGYVIVIDKELYFLHSSYCDDKVIIELAEIAPCFSSNIYVFAEISTNKNLVKS
;
A
#
# COMPACT_ATOMS: atom_id res chain seq x y z
N MET A 1 -13.63 3.88 -24.77
CA MET A 1 -13.39 2.43 -24.65
C MET A 1 -11.89 2.23 -24.76
N THR A 2 -11.18 2.47 -23.65
CA THR A 2 -9.70 2.53 -23.65
C THR A 2 -9.20 1.33 -22.90
N ILE A 3 -8.41 0.53 -23.61
CA ILE A 3 -7.78 -0.71 -23.18
C ILE A 3 -6.80 -0.38 -22.06
N ILE A 4 -7.26 -0.48 -20.81
CA ILE A 4 -6.43 -0.72 -19.63
C ILE A 4 -6.99 -1.99 -18.98
N ASN A 5 -6.98 -3.09 -19.73
CA ASN A 5 -6.94 -4.43 -19.17
C ASN A 5 -5.50 -4.72 -18.73
N CYS A 6 -4.96 -3.84 -17.88
CA CYS A 6 -3.58 -3.94 -17.42
C CYS A 6 -3.53 -4.90 -16.24
N LEU A 7 -3.39 -6.20 -16.58
CA LEU A 7 -2.62 -7.20 -15.84
C LEU A 7 -2.99 -7.53 -14.39
N ILE A 8 -4.06 -6.99 -13.80
CA ILE A 8 -4.37 -7.33 -12.40
C ILE A 8 -4.87 -8.79 -12.27
N PHE A 9 -5.57 -9.35 -13.27
CA PHE A 9 -6.26 -10.65 -13.07
C PHE A 9 -6.37 -11.62 -14.27
N SER A 10 -5.51 -11.55 -15.30
CA SER A 10 -5.44 -12.67 -16.27
C SER A 10 -4.59 -13.84 -15.77
N GLN A 11 -3.99 -13.73 -14.58
CA GLN A 11 -3.27 -14.80 -13.89
C GLN A 11 -3.67 -14.81 -12.41
N PRO A 12 -3.70 -15.98 -11.75
CA PRO A 12 -4.28 -16.11 -10.43
C PRO A 12 -3.60 -15.19 -9.42
N ILE A 13 -4.41 -14.68 -8.48
CA ILE A 13 -4.09 -13.82 -7.33
C ILE A 13 -3.04 -14.45 -6.38
N SER A 14 -2.47 -15.60 -6.75
CA SER A 14 -1.49 -16.40 -6.02
C SER A 14 -0.16 -16.62 -6.77
N GLY A 15 0.06 -15.98 -7.93
CA GLY A 15 1.25 -16.21 -8.77
C GLY A 15 2.48 -15.37 -8.39
N LYS A 16 3.58 -16.03 -8.02
CA LYS A 16 4.94 -15.47 -7.84
C LYS A 16 5.57 -14.96 -9.16
N TYR A 17 4.91 -14.08 -9.90
CA TYR A 17 5.50 -13.48 -11.10
C TYR A 17 6.18 -12.16 -10.75
N THR A 18 7.43 -12.26 -10.31
CA THR A 18 8.29 -11.10 -10.16
C THR A 18 8.84 -10.68 -11.52
N GLN A 19 8.57 -9.44 -11.94
CA GLN A 19 9.24 -8.87 -13.11
C GLN A 19 10.52 -8.15 -12.66
N GLY A 20 11.63 -8.45 -13.34
CA GLY A 20 12.92 -7.77 -13.13
C GLY A 20 13.63 -8.08 -11.81
N ASN A 21 14.74 -7.37 -11.56
CA ASN A 21 15.53 -7.46 -10.32
C ASN A 21 15.10 -6.35 -9.35
N TYR A 22 14.88 -6.68 -8.07
CA TYR A 22 14.38 -5.72 -7.07
C TYR A 22 15.28 -4.48 -6.90
N THR A 23 16.60 -4.64 -6.93
CA THR A 23 17.55 -3.52 -6.86
C THR A 23 17.45 -2.64 -8.10
N SER A 24 17.34 -3.22 -9.29
CA SER A 24 17.14 -2.48 -10.54
C SER A 24 15.82 -1.70 -10.53
N ILE A 25 14.75 -2.28 -9.97
CA ILE A 25 13.45 -1.60 -9.81
C ILE A 25 13.59 -0.37 -8.91
N LYS A 26 14.24 -0.51 -7.74
CA LYS A 26 14.50 0.62 -6.83
C LYS A 26 15.31 1.74 -7.50
N ASN A 27 16.36 1.38 -8.25
CA ASN A 27 17.15 2.36 -9.00
C ASN A 27 16.33 3.05 -10.11
N GLY A 28 15.43 2.32 -10.77
CA GLY A 28 14.49 2.86 -11.75
C GLY A 28 13.54 3.88 -11.12
N ILE A 29 12.99 3.57 -9.95
CA ILE A 29 12.10 4.50 -9.20
C ILE A 29 12.81 5.82 -8.91
N GLU A 30 14.07 5.81 -8.50
CA GLU A 30 14.83 7.06 -8.26
C GLU A 30 14.99 7.89 -9.54
N THR A 31 15.20 7.24 -10.68
CA THR A 31 15.28 7.91 -11.99
C THR A 31 13.92 8.52 -12.38
N ASP A 32 12.83 7.76 -12.18
CA ASP A 32 11.46 8.18 -12.47
C ASP A 32 11.02 9.34 -11.56
N ARG A 33 11.41 9.33 -10.28
CA ARG A 33 11.20 10.44 -9.34
C ARG A 33 11.87 11.73 -9.85
N ALA A 34 13.09 11.65 -10.36
CA ALA A 34 13.77 12.80 -10.96
C ALA A 34 13.05 13.32 -12.21
N TYR A 35 12.47 12.42 -13.02
CA TYR A 35 11.61 12.80 -14.14
C TYR A 35 10.35 13.54 -13.66
N PHE A 36 9.60 13.00 -12.71
CA PHE A 36 8.39 13.65 -12.20
C PHE A 36 8.67 15.00 -11.55
N LYS A 37 9.83 15.15 -10.87
CA LYS A 37 10.27 16.44 -10.33
C LYS A 37 10.46 17.49 -11.41
N ARG A 38 11.04 17.13 -12.56
CA ARG A 38 11.15 18.03 -13.73
C ARG A 38 9.78 18.32 -14.35
N SER A 39 8.96 17.30 -14.55
CA SER A 39 7.59 17.47 -15.09
C SER A 39 6.74 18.38 -14.22
N TYR A 40 6.91 18.33 -12.89
CA TYR A 40 6.19 19.17 -11.94
C TYR A 40 6.50 20.66 -12.13
N GLN A 41 7.73 21.02 -12.51
CA GLN A 41 8.11 22.42 -12.78
C GLN A 41 7.36 22.99 -13.98
N SER A 42 7.03 22.17 -14.98
CA SER A 42 6.33 22.60 -16.20
C SER A 42 4.81 22.51 -16.08
N ASN A 43 4.28 21.44 -15.48
CA ASN A 43 2.84 21.25 -15.30
C ASN A 43 2.56 20.45 -14.01
N PRO A 44 2.38 21.16 -12.87
CA PRO A 44 2.19 20.53 -11.56
C PRO A 44 1.03 19.51 -11.54
N THR A 45 -0.13 19.88 -12.06
CA THR A 45 -1.34 19.05 -12.03
C THR A 45 -1.15 17.77 -12.83
N LYS A 46 -0.62 17.87 -14.06
CA LYS A 46 -0.36 16.69 -14.91
C LYS A 46 0.71 15.79 -14.27
N ALA A 47 1.78 16.37 -13.74
CA ALA A 47 2.86 15.63 -13.11
C ALA A 47 2.37 14.83 -11.89
N ILE A 48 1.58 15.44 -11.01
CA ILE A 48 1.02 14.74 -9.84
C ILE A 48 0.05 13.63 -10.26
N ASN A 49 -0.82 13.87 -11.25
CA ASN A 49 -1.72 12.83 -11.73
C ASN A 49 -0.95 11.63 -12.34
N SER A 50 0.10 11.90 -13.13
CA SER A 50 0.94 10.84 -13.69
C SER A 50 1.76 10.12 -12.62
N ALA A 51 2.32 10.83 -11.64
CA ALA A 51 3.06 10.25 -10.53
C ALA A 51 2.15 9.40 -9.62
N SER A 52 0.90 9.82 -9.42
CA SER A 52 -0.13 9.07 -8.70
C SER A 52 -0.45 7.73 -9.39
N GLN A 53 -0.66 7.75 -10.71
CA GLN A 53 -0.88 6.52 -11.50
C GLN A 53 0.37 5.62 -11.52
N TYR A 54 1.55 6.22 -11.63
CA TYR A 54 2.82 5.52 -11.53
C TYR A 54 2.97 4.85 -10.17
N LEU A 55 2.72 5.56 -9.07
CA LEU A 55 2.77 5.02 -7.71
C LEU A 55 1.85 3.82 -7.55
N TYR A 56 0.59 3.95 -7.98
CA TYR A 56 -0.38 2.85 -7.95
C TYR A 56 0.16 1.61 -8.71
N SER A 57 0.57 1.79 -9.97
CA SER A 57 1.00 0.68 -10.82
C SER A 57 2.30 0.06 -10.32
N LYS A 58 3.33 0.88 -10.07
CA LYS A 58 4.68 0.44 -9.71
C LYS A 58 4.72 -0.21 -8.34
N LEU A 59 3.93 0.28 -7.37
CA LEU A 59 3.83 -0.35 -6.06
C LEU A 59 3.26 -1.77 -6.19
N LEU A 60 2.11 -1.91 -6.87
CA LEU A 60 1.39 -3.18 -6.96
C LEU A 60 2.00 -4.20 -7.94
N ASN A 61 2.62 -3.74 -9.03
CA ASN A 61 3.11 -4.61 -10.10
C ASN A 61 4.62 -4.87 -10.05
N ASP A 62 5.40 -3.98 -9.41
CA ASP A 62 6.87 -4.07 -9.47
C ASP A 62 7.50 -4.19 -8.07
N ILE A 63 6.93 -3.57 -7.03
CA ILE A 63 7.47 -3.66 -5.66
C ILE A 63 6.87 -4.83 -4.90
N VAL A 64 5.54 -4.84 -4.73
CA VAL A 64 4.81 -5.80 -3.91
C VAL A 64 5.01 -7.25 -4.36
N PRO A 65 5.07 -7.59 -5.67
CA PRO A 65 5.22 -8.98 -6.08
C PRO A 65 6.49 -9.65 -5.58
N HIS A 66 7.55 -8.88 -5.34
CA HIS A 66 8.78 -9.41 -4.75
C HIS A 66 8.58 -9.75 -3.27
N TRP A 67 7.66 -9.10 -2.57
CA TRP A 67 7.41 -9.36 -1.14
C TRP A 67 6.50 -10.55 -0.89
N TYR A 68 5.64 -10.94 -1.84
CA TYR A 68 4.74 -12.08 -1.64
C TYR A 68 5.50 -13.33 -1.18
N GLY A 69 4.97 -13.95 -0.12
CA GLY A 69 5.57 -15.13 0.49
C GLY A 69 6.72 -14.85 1.47
N THR A 70 7.14 -13.60 1.65
CA THR A 70 8.08 -13.26 2.75
C THR A 70 7.42 -13.62 4.07
N GLU A 71 8.10 -14.39 4.91
CA GLU A 71 7.57 -14.90 6.16
C GLU A 71 7.21 -13.75 7.11
N TRP A 72 6.11 -13.93 7.84
CA TRP A 72 5.73 -13.00 8.91
C TRP A 72 6.39 -13.42 10.23
N ASP A 73 6.85 -12.43 10.99
CA ASP A 73 7.19 -12.56 12.41
C ASP A 73 6.90 -11.22 13.09
N PHE A 74 6.47 -11.24 14.36
CA PHE A 74 6.14 -10.03 15.12
C PHE A 74 7.33 -9.07 15.27
N ASN A 75 8.55 -9.61 15.38
CA ASN A 75 9.80 -8.87 15.44
C ASN A 75 10.49 -8.77 14.08
N GLY A 76 9.94 -9.40 13.04
CA GLY A 76 10.49 -9.42 11.69
C GLY A 76 10.66 -8.01 11.14
N HIS A 77 11.87 -7.69 10.69
CA HIS A 77 12.22 -6.36 10.20
C HIS A 77 13.14 -6.41 8.98
N THR A 78 13.07 -7.46 8.15
CA THR A 78 13.92 -7.56 6.96
C THR A 78 13.75 -6.35 6.03
N ASP A 79 14.85 -5.98 5.36
CA ASP A 79 14.90 -4.97 4.29
C ASP A 79 14.98 -5.63 2.90
N ILE A 80 14.94 -6.95 2.84
CA ILE A 80 15.10 -7.73 1.62
C ILE A 80 13.91 -8.69 1.48
N PRO A 81 13.12 -8.58 0.40
CA PRO A 81 12.01 -9.52 0.17
C PRO A 81 12.50 -10.97 0.13
N ASN A 82 11.73 -11.89 0.70
CA ASN A 82 12.02 -13.33 0.76
C ASN A 82 13.38 -13.70 1.41
N ASN A 83 13.93 -12.83 2.28
CA ASN A 83 15.16 -13.12 3.02
C ASN A 83 15.01 -12.62 4.47
N GLY A 84 14.59 -13.52 5.36
CA GLY A 84 14.15 -13.21 6.72
C GLY A 84 12.68 -12.85 6.80
N GLU A 85 12.25 -12.40 7.97
CA GLU A 85 10.84 -12.18 8.30
C GLU A 85 10.47 -10.68 8.34
N ILE A 86 9.17 -10.39 8.14
CA ILE A 86 8.66 -9.01 8.16
C ILE A 86 7.32 -8.87 8.90
N ALA A 87 7.28 -8.00 9.92
CA ALA A 87 6.05 -7.63 10.59
C ALA A 87 5.20 -6.67 9.73
N CYS A 88 3.92 -6.52 10.06
CA CYS A 88 2.96 -5.73 9.27
C CYS A 88 3.34 -4.26 9.09
N GLY A 89 3.73 -3.56 10.17
CA GLY A 89 4.21 -2.17 10.11
C GLY A 89 5.53 -2.04 9.35
N TYR A 90 6.42 -3.04 9.44
CA TYR A 90 7.64 -3.07 8.66
C TYR A 90 7.36 -3.30 7.18
N PHE A 91 6.39 -4.13 6.80
CA PHE A 91 6.03 -4.33 5.41
C PHE A 91 5.57 -3.02 4.75
N VAL A 92 4.65 -2.30 5.39
CA VAL A 92 4.15 -1.01 4.90
C VAL A 92 5.28 0.02 4.82
N SER A 93 6.00 0.22 5.91
CA SER A 93 7.02 1.26 5.98
C SER A 93 8.24 0.97 5.08
N THR A 94 8.60 -0.30 4.89
CA THR A 94 9.69 -0.72 4.01
C THR A 94 9.33 -0.51 2.55
N THR A 95 8.16 -0.96 2.11
CA THR A 95 7.75 -0.80 0.71
C THR A 95 7.55 0.67 0.35
N LEU A 96 7.02 1.51 1.23
CA LEU A 96 6.99 2.97 1.04
C LEU A 96 8.40 3.58 1.00
N LYS A 97 9.30 3.17 1.89
CA LYS A 97 10.69 3.64 1.87
C LYS A 97 11.41 3.24 0.59
N HIS A 98 11.20 2.01 0.10
CA HIS A 98 11.75 1.52 -1.17
C HIS A 98 11.14 2.22 -2.39
N PHE A 99 9.96 2.82 -2.24
CA PHE A 99 9.36 3.71 -3.24
C PHE A 99 9.96 5.14 -3.22
N GLY A 100 10.88 5.42 -2.30
CA GLY A 100 11.55 6.72 -2.17
C GLY A 100 10.83 7.73 -1.29
N PHE A 101 9.81 7.33 -0.52
CA PHE A 101 9.22 8.23 0.48
C PHE A 101 10.21 8.50 1.62
N ASN A 102 10.34 9.78 2.00
CA ASN A 102 11.22 10.19 3.08
C ASN A 102 10.59 9.89 4.44
N LEU A 103 10.73 8.64 4.89
CA LEU A 103 10.28 8.19 6.19
C LEU A 103 11.33 7.33 6.91
N ASN A 104 11.20 7.25 8.23
CA ASN A 104 11.98 6.34 9.05
C ASN A 104 11.15 5.05 9.27
N ARG A 105 11.55 3.96 8.60
CA ARG A 105 10.80 2.69 8.63
C ARG A 105 10.63 2.14 10.04
N TYR A 106 11.67 2.22 10.88
CA TYR A 106 11.63 1.75 12.26
C TYR A 106 10.65 2.58 13.10
N LYS A 107 10.77 3.92 13.03
CA LYS A 107 9.89 4.80 13.78
C LYS A 107 8.43 4.67 13.36
N MET A 108 8.14 4.39 12.10
CA MET A 108 6.77 4.19 11.62
C MET A 108 6.24 2.83 12.07
N ALA A 109 6.95 1.73 11.76
CA ALA A 109 6.53 0.36 12.04
C ALA A 109 6.26 0.05 13.52
N GLN A 110 6.84 0.83 14.44
CA GLN A 110 6.70 0.65 15.89
C GLN A 110 5.53 1.44 16.49
N GLN A 111 4.71 2.11 15.67
CA GLN A 111 3.59 2.93 16.15
C GLN A 111 2.27 2.19 16.04
N ALA A 112 1.26 2.65 16.79
CA ALA A 112 -0.11 2.22 16.55
C ALA A 112 -0.60 2.70 15.16
N GLY A 113 -1.51 1.95 14.54
CA GLY A 113 -1.97 2.23 13.17
C GLY A 113 -2.53 3.65 12.96
N LEU A 114 -3.16 4.27 13.97
CA LEU A 114 -3.58 5.67 13.90
C LEU A 114 -2.39 6.64 13.75
N ILE A 115 -1.29 6.36 14.43
CA ILE A 115 -0.10 7.21 14.41
C ILE A 115 0.67 6.99 13.10
N GLU A 116 0.76 5.74 12.61
CA GLU A 116 1.27 5.47 11.25
C GLU A 116 0.50 6.25 10.18
N ALA A 117 -0.83 6.22 10.23
CA ALA A 117 -1.68 6.95 9.30
C ALA A 117 -1.40 8.47 9.32
N ARG A 118 -1.11 9.03 10.50
CA ARG A 118 -0.75 10.46 10.68
C ARG A 118 0.61 10.82 10.09
N MET A 119 1.49 9.85 9.87
CA MET A 119 2.76 10.07 9.16
C MET A 119 2.55 10.19 7.64
N LEU A 120 1.43 9.67 7.12
CA LEU A 120 1.08 9.70 5.70
C LEU A 120 0.19 10.90 5.33
N GLN A 121 -0.70 11.32 6.21
CA GLN A 121 -1.56 12.48 5.99
C GLN A 121 -2.04 13.15 7.29
N PRO A 122 -2.44 14.44 7.24
CA PRO A 122 -2.99 15.14 8.39
C PRO A 122 -4.19 14.42 9.02
N LYS A 123 -4.29 14.46 10.36
CA LYS A 123 -5.38 13.82 11.11
C LYS A 123 -6.77 14.24 10.62
N SER A 124 -6.94 15.49 10.20
CA SER A 124 -8.21 16.02 9.67
C SER A 124 -8.65 15.39 8.34
N GLN A 125 -7.73 14.74 7.62
CA GLN A 125 -8.00 14.06 6.35
C GLN A 125 -8.19 12.54 6.52
N LEU A 126 -7.80 11.97 7.67
CA LEU A 126 -8.03 10.56 7.99
C LEU A 126 -9.52 10.23 8.02
N LYS A 127 -9.88 9.05 7.51
CA LYS A 127 -11.21 8.46 7.70
C LYS A 127 -11.09 7.40 8.77
N ILE A 128 -11.86 7.56 9.84
CA ILE A 128 -11.85 6.66 10.99
C ILE A 128 -13.24 6.06 11.12
N TYR A 129 -13.32 4.74 11.01
CA TYR A 129 -14.55 3.98 11.18
C TYR A 129 -14.41 3.09 12.41
N ARG A 130 -15.47 2.98 13.22
CA ARG A 130 -15.48 2.17 14.44
C ARG A 130 -16.68 1.25 14.46
N ASN A 131 -16.50 0.04 15.00
CA ASN A 131 -17.56 -0.94 15.22
C ASN A 131 -18.45 -1.13 13.99
N GLN A 132 -17.82 -1.36 12.82
CA GLN A 132 -18.53 -1.55 11.55
C GLN A 132 -18.57 -3.04 11.21
N SER A 133 -19.71 -3.51 10.70
CA SER A 133 -19.71 -4.73 9.88
C SER A 133 -18.88 -4.50 8.61
N PHE A 134 -18.40 -5.57 7.99
CA PHE A 134 -17.65 -5.46 6.74
C PHE A 134 -18.49 -4.76 5.65
N GLU A 135 -19.77 -5.10 5.50
CA GLU A 135 -20.65 -4.48 4.51
C GLU A 135 -20.77 -2.96 4.72
N ALA A 136 -21.01 -2.53 5.97
CA ALA A 136 -21.11 -1.10 6.30
C ALA A 136 -19.77 -0.37 6.09
N LEU A 137 -18.65 -1.03 6.39
CA LEU A 137 -17.32 -0.51 6.10
C LEU A 137 -17.10 -0.34 4.60
N LYS A 138 -17.37 -1.38 3.80
CA LYS A 138 -17.22 -1.37 2.34
C LYS A 138 -18.05 -0.27 1.70
N GLN A 139 -19.31 -0.07 2.13
CA GLN A 139 -20.14 1.03 1.67
C GLN A 139 -19.53 2.41 2.00
N LYS A 140 -19.01 2.59 3.22
CA LYS A 140 -18.38 3.85 3.66
C LYS A 140 -17.05 4.14 2.97
N VAL A 141 -16.25 3.11 2.68
CA VAL A 141 -15.00 3.21 1.93
C VAL A 141 -15.32 3.62 0.49
N ASN A 142 -16.26 2.94 -0.16
CA ASN A 142 -16.66 3.19 -1.55
C ASN A 142 -17.42 4.51 -1.78
N SER A 143 -17.95 5.15 -0.74
CA SER A 143 -18.56 6.48 -0.87
C SER A 143 -17.54 7.62 -0.83
N VAL A 144 -16.30 7.34 -0.42
CA VAL A 144 -15.24 8.33 -0.25
C VAL A 144 -14.07 8.08 -1.20
N TYR A 145 -13.72 6.82 -1.41
CA TYR A 145 -12.52 6.41 -2.13
C TYR A 145 -12.85 5.85 -3.51
N ASN A 146 -11.94 6.12 -4.46
CA ASN A 146 -11.99 5.59 -5.82
C ASN A 146 -10.98 4.43 -5.94
N ASN A 147 -10.78 3.90 -7.14
CA ASN A 147 -9.72 2.92 -7.37
C ASN A 147 -8.36 3.49 -6.95
N GLY A 148 -7.61 2.75 -6.12
CA GLY A 148 -6.40 3.27 -5.50
C GLY A 148 -5.81 2.36 -4.42
N VAL A 149 -4.65 2.77 -3.90
CA VAL A 149 -3.99 2.16 -2.74
C VAL A 149 -4.14 3.09 -1.54
N TYR A 150 -4.58 2.51 -0.43
CA TYR A 150 -4.82 3.19 0.83
C TYR A 150 -4.09 2.46 1.94
N PHE A 151 -3.57 3.18 2.92
CA PHE A 151 -3.14 2.58 4.18
C PHE A 151 -4.38 2.29 5.03
N VAL A 152 -4.37 1.17 5.74
CA VAL A 152 -5.33 0.88 6.80
C VAL A 152 -4.60 0.54 8.10
N GLY A 153 -4.96 1.23 9.17
CA GLY A 153 -4.60 0.88 10.54
C GLY A 153 -5.78 0.25 11.26
N LEU A 154 -5.56 -0.94 11.83
CA LEU A 154 -6.52 -1.73 12.61
C LEU A 154 -6.15 -1.68 14.11
N ASP A 155 -6.87 -2.44 14.95
CA ASP A 155 -6.61 -2.49 16.40
C ASP A 155 -5.16 -2.95 16.70
N ASN A 156 -4.74 -4.06 16.08
CA ASN A 156 -3.43 -4.69 16.31
C ASN A 156 -2.70 -5.04 15.00
N HIS A 157 -3.09 -4.40 13.90
CA HIS A 157 -2.58 -4.74 12.58
C HIS A 157 -2.59 -3.55 11.63
N VAL A 158 -1.78 -3.61 10.59
CA VAL A 158 -1.76 -2.59 9.54
C VAL A 158 -1.51 -3.24 8.18
N GLY A 159 -1.86 -2.53 7.11
CA GLY A 159 -1.57 -2.96 5.76
C GLY A 159 -2.06 -1.96 4.73
N TYR A 160 -2.20 -2.43 3.50
CA TYR A 160 -2.83 -1.69 2.43
C TYR A 160 -4.23 -2.22 2.15
N VAL A 161 -5.16 -1.31 1.87
CA VAL A 161 -6.41 -1.64 1.18
C VAL A 161 -6.31 -1.14 -0.25
N ILE A 162 -6.51 -2.05 -1.19
CA ILE A 162 -6.59 -1.74 -2.61
C ILE A 162 -8.07 -1.73 -2.98
N VAL A 163 -8.54 -0.59 -3.49
CA VAL A 163 -9.90 -0.44 -4.01
C VAL A 163 -9.83 -0.66 -5.52
N ILE A 164 -10.58 -1.63 -6.03
CA ILE A 164 -10.74 -1.89 -7.47
C ILE A 164 -12.20 -2.15 -7.73
N ASP A 165 -12.85 -1.28 -8.51
CA ASP A 165 -14.24 -1.44 -8.92
C ASP A 165 -15.18 -1.72 -7.74
N LYS A 166 -14.92 -1.01 -6.64
CA LYS A 166 -15.60 -1.08 -5.34
C LYS A 166 -15.33 -2.36 -4.52
N GLU A 167 -14.49 -3.25 -5.00
CA GLU A 167 -13.95 -4.37 -4.22
C GLU A 167 -12.74 -3.93 -3.40
N LEU A 168 -12.64 -4.49 -2.19
CA LEU A 168 -11.57 -4.19 -1.25
C LEU A 168 -10.67 -5.41 -1.11
N TYR A 169 -9.39 -5.22 -1.40
CA TYR A 169 -8.36 -6.22 -1.19
C TYR A 169 -7.44 -5.78 -0.06
N PHE A 170 -7.12 -6.69 0.85
CA PHE A 170 -6.18 -6.45 1.94
C PHE A 170 -4.83 -7.03 1.55
N LEU A 171 -3.82 -6.17 1.43
CA LEU A 171 -2.43 -6.53 1.16
C LEU A 171 -1.61 -6.23 2.41
N HIS A 172 -1.02 -7.26 2.99
CA HIS A 172 -0.35 -7.14 4.28
C HIS A 172 0.66 -8.27 4.50
N SER A 173 1.49 -8.11 5.54
CA SER A 173 2.20 -9.26 6.13
C SER A 173 1.27 -9.89 7.17
N SER A 174 0.76 -11.08 6.89
CA SER A 174 -0.29 -11.75 7.66
C SER A 174 0.29 -12.56 8.81
N TYR A 175 -0.15 -12.25 10.04
CA TYR A 175 0.07 -13.11 11.20
C TYR A 175 -0.93 -14.28 11.27
N CYS A 176 -1.93 -14.31 10.37
CA CYS A 176 -2.87 -15.42 10.24
C CYS A 176 -2.36 -16.49 9.25
N ASP A 177 -1.51 -16.09 8.31
CA ASP A 177 -1.05 -16.92 7.18
C ASP A 177 0.48 -17.06 7.13
N ASP A 178 1.17 -16.48 8.12
CA ASP A 178 2.63 -16.44 8.29
C ASP A 178 3.41 -15.90 7.08
N LYS A 179 2.81 -14.99 6.29
CA LYS A 179 3.44 -14.45 5.07
C LYS A 179 2.83 -13.15 4.57
N VAL A 180 3.55 -12.47 3.68
CA VAL A 180 2.99 -11.38 2.86
C VAL A 180 2.05 -11.94 1.79
N ILE A 181 0.81 -11.45 1.78
CA ILE A 181 -0.28 -11.89 0.90
C ILE A 181 -1.22 -10.73 0.54
N ILE A 182 -1.91 -10.86 -0.59
CA ILE A 182 -3.10 -10.08 -0.93
C ILE A 182 -4.32 -10.99 -1.00
N GLU A 183 -5.43 -10.54 -0.42
CA GLU A 183 -6.66 -11.32 -0.33
C GLU A 183 -7.89 -10.41 -0.32
N LEU A 184 -9.08 -10.97 -0.54
CA LEU A 184 -10.32 -10.21 -0.41
C LEU A 184 -10.52 -9.82 1.06
N ALA A 185 -10.64 -8.53 1.34
CA ALA A 185 -10.75 -8.02 2.70
C ALA A 185 -11.98 -8.58 3.45
N GLU A 186 -13.02 -8.99 2.72
CA GLU A 186 -14.24 -9.59 3.28
C GLU A 186 -14.01 -10.90 4.01
N ILE A 187 -13.12 -11.74 3.46
CA ILE A 187 -12.85 -13.09 3.95
C ILE A 187 -11.50 -13.19 4.63
N ALA A 188 -10.76 -12.08 4.72
CA ALA A 188 -9.43 -12.06 5.29
C ALA A 188 -9.46 -12.22 6.81
N PRO A 189 -8.84 -13.29 7.37
CA PRO A 189 -8.97 -13.63 8.79
C PRO A 189 -8.42 -12.53 9.70
N CYS A 190 -7.42 -11.80 9.21
CA CYS A 190 -6.70 -10.75 9.91
C CYS A 190 -7.22 -9.33 9.64
N PHE A 191 -8.32 -9.15 8.89
CA PHE A 191 -8.83 -7.81 8.54
C PHE A 191 -9.90 -7.27 9.51
N SER A 192 -10.67 -8.16 10.15
CA SER A 192 -11.73 -7.76 11.09
C SER A 192 -11.17 -6.99 12.29
N SER A 193 -11.73 -5.82 12.57
CA SER A 193 -11.24 -4.89 13.59
C SER A 193 -12.37 -4.01 14.14
N ASN A 194 -12.23 -3.53 15.38
CA ASN A 194 -13.16 -2.55 15.97
C ASN A 194 -12.87 -1.12 15.49
N ILE A 195 -11.70 -0.88 14.92
CA ILE A 195 -11.30 0.41 14.33
C ILE A 195 -10.67 0.19 12.95
N TYR A 196 -10.99 1.07 12.02
CA TYR A 196 -10.31 1.18 10.74
C TYR A 196 -9.89 2.63 10.52
N VAL A 197 -8.59 2.88 10.42
CA VAL A 197 -8.02 4.20 10.15
C VAL A 197 -7.43 4.20 8.76
N PHE A 198 -8.08 4.91 7.85
CA PHE A 198 -7.63 5.02 6.47
C PHE A 198 -6.83 6.30 6.23
N ALA A 199 -5.69 6.13 5.54
CA ALA A 199 -4.93 7.21 4.93
C ALA A 199 -4.76 6.98 3.43
N GLU A 200 -4.83 8.06 2.65
CA GLU A 200 -4.62 7.99 1.21
C GLU A 200 -3.12 7.85 0.88
N ILE A 201 -2.80 6.95 -0.06
CA ILE A 201 -1.45 6.81 -0.61
C ILE A 201 -1.45 7.26 -2.07
N SER A 202 -2.07 6.48 -2.97
CA SER A 202 -2.02 6.79 -4.40
C SER A 202 -2.84 8.02 -4.76
N THR A 203 -3.90 8.35 -4.01
CA THR A 203 -4.77 9.51 -4.27
C THR A 203 -4.33 10.76 -3.50
N ASN A 204 -3.35 10.65 -2.60
CA ASN A 204 -2.87 11.74 -1.77
C ASN A 204 -1.89 12.63 -2.54
N LYS A 205 -2.40 13.73 -3.11
CA LYS A 205 -1.59 14.67 -3.90
C LYS A 205 -0.41 15.27 -3.12
N ASN A 206 -0.54 15.47 -1.80
CA ASN A 206 0.52 16.03 -0.98
C ASN A 206 1.63 15.01 -0.73
N LEU A 207 1.27 13.76 -0.45
CA LEU A 207 2.22 12.68 -0.29
C LEU A 207 2.93 12.37 -1.63
N VAL A 208 2.19 12.28 -2.73
CA VAL A 208 2.75 12.04 -4.08
C VAL A 208 3.74 13.15 -4.50
N LYS A 209 3.54 14.38 -4.01
CA LYS A 209 4.44 15.50 -4.28
C LYS A 209 5.78 15.41 -3.53
N SER A 210 5.85 14.66 -2.42
CA SER A 210 6.95 14.71 -1.44
C SER A 210 8.31 14.16 -1.90
#